data_AF-A0A7C6KSV3-F1
#
_entry.id   AF-A0A7C6KSV3-F1
#
_cell.length_a   1.000
_cell.length_b   1.000
_cell.length_c   1.000
_cell.angle_alpha   90.00
_cell.angle_beta   90.00
_cell.angle_gamma   90.00
#
_symmetry.space_group_name_H-M   'P 1'
#
loop_
_entity.id
_entity.type
_entity.pdbx_description
1 polymer ?
#
loop_
_entity_poly.entity_id
_entity_poly.type
_entity_poly.pdbx_seq_one_letter_code
_entity_poly.pdbx_strand_id
1 'polypeptide(L)'
;MGQINEARREHKLKIWNKASDLDKDYFPEVVQVIPTEDYLVYIYFDDGRIKLFDAKELIKNGVFKVLQDKELFTTRCTVLNHTLAWDINGNYSEEDCLDLDPIQLYDTCPEVDEPVWLFKCF
;
A
#
# COMPACT_ATOMS: atom_id res chain seq x y z
N MET A 1 7.99 -49.21 -0.26
CA MET A 1 7.53 -48.44 0.92
C MET A 1 8.33 -47.16 1.19
N GLY A 2 9.57 -47.00 0.71
CA GLY A 2 10.37 -45.76 0.93
C GLY A 2 9.92 -44.55 0.11
N GLN A 3 9.68 -44.72 -1.20
CA GLN A 3 9.42 -43.61 -2.12
C GLN A 3 8.11 -42.83 -1.84
N ILE A 4 7.05 -43.53 -1.43
CA ILE A 4 5.76 -42.91 -1.07
C ILE A 4 5.83 -42.06 0.21
N ASN A 5 6.72 -42.40 1.14
CA ASN A 5 6.91 -41.64 2.38
C ASN A 5 7.77 -40.39 2.14
N GLU A 6 8.69 -40.46 1.19
CA GLU A 6 9.53 -39.34 0.76
C GLU A 6 8.73 -38.30 -0.01
N ALA A 7 7.95 -38.71 -1.02
CA ALA A 7 7.07 -37.81 -1.76
C ALA A 7 6.04 -37.10 -0.86
N ARG A 8 5.52 -37.80 0.18
CA ARG A 8 4.61 -37.21 1.17
C ARG A 8 5.31 -36.21 2.08
N ARG A 9 6.59 -36.41 2.41
CA ARG A 9 7.40 -35.45 3.16
C ARG A 9 7.69 -34.22 2.31
N GLU A 10 8.14 -34.39 1.07
CA GLU A 10 8.40 -33.28 0.15
C GLU A 10 7.16 -32.43 -0.11
N HIS A 11 5.99 -33.07 -0.32
CA HIS A 11 4.73 -32.35 -0.49
C HIS A 11 4.34 -31.58 0.77
N LYS A 12 4.51 -32.17 1.95
CA LYS A 12 4.29 -31.46 3.21
C LYS A 12 5.28 -30.31 3.38
N LEU A 13 6.58 -30.51 3.16
CA LEU A 13 7.61 -29.46 3.24
C LEU A 13 7.31 -28.31 2.27
N LYS A 14 6.83 -28.58 1.06
CA LYS A 14 6.37 -27.53 0.14
C LYS A 14 5.17 -26.76 0.68
N ILE A 15 4.22 -27.43 1.33
CA ILE A 15 3.08 -26.78 1.98
C ILE A 15 3.51 -25.97 3.21
N TRP A 16 4.41 -26.51 4.03
CA TRP A 16 4.93 -25.83 5.22
C TRP A 16 5.81 -24.65 4.86
N ASN A 17 6.68 -24.77 3.85
CA ASN A 17 7.52 -23.67 3.37
C ASN A 17 6.66 -22.57 2.72
N LYS A 18 5.67 -22.95 1.90
CA LYS A 18 4.69 -21.99 1.36
C LYS A 18 3.86 -21.29 2.46
N ALA A 19 3.67 -21.94 3.61
CA ALA A 19 3.00 -21.37 4.77
C ALA A 19 3.96 -20.61 5.72
N SER A 20 5.27 -20.73 5.55
CA SER A 20 6.31 -20.05 6.36
C SER A 20 6.94 -18.85 5.65
N ASP A 21 6.66 -18.64 4.36
CA ASP A 21 7.21 -17.53 3.56
C ASP A 21 6.40 -16.22 3.68
N LEU A 22 5.36 -16.19 4.52
CA LEU A 22 4.73 -14.98 5.00
C LEU A 22 4.78 -15.01 6.52
N ASP A 23 5.58 -14.12 7.08
CA ASP A 23 5.61 -13.84 8.50
C ASP A 23 4.18 -13.50 8.93
N LYS A 24 3.57 -14.36 9.75
CA LYS A 24 2.16 -14.18 10.19
C LYS A 24 1.97 -12.94 11.07
N ASP A 25 3.06 -12.25 11.39
CA ASP A 25 3.14 -11.10 12.29
C ASP A 25 3.65 -9.83 11.59
N TYR A 26 3.75 -9.79 10.25
CA TYR A 26 4.16 -8.56 9.55
C TYR A 26 3.01 -7.56 9.44
N PHE A 27 3.23 -6.38 10.01
CA PHE A 27 2.34 -5.23 9.93
C PHE A 27 2.99 -4.18 9.02
N PRO A 28 2.52 -4.00 7.78
CA PRO A 28 3.14 -3.10 6.82
C PRO A 28 3.00 -1.65 7.26
N GLU A 29 4.10 -0.89 7.21
CA GLU A 29 4.11 0.55 7.47
C GLU A 29 4.34 1.31 6.17
N VAL A 30 3.53 2.35 5.93
CA VAL A 30 3.75 3.26 4.79
C VAL A 30 4.90 4.21 5.13
N VAL A 31 5.94 4.22 4.30
CA VAL A 31 7.13 5.08 4.50
C VAL A 31 7.22 6.23 3.49
N GLN A 32 6.56 6.10 2.34
CA GLN A 32 6.48 7.17 1.34
C GLN A 32 5.23 7.01 0.47
N VAL A 33 4.66 8.15 0.06
CA VAL A 33 3.54 8.20 -0.88
C VAL A 33 3.85 9.18 -2.01
N ILE A 34 3.46 8.84 -3.24
CA ILE A 34 3.60 9.70 -4.42
C ILE A 34 2.26 9.72 -5.16
N PRO A 35 1.44 10.78 -4.97
CA PRO A 35 0.19 10.93 -5.70
C PRO A 35 0.44 11.36 -7.15
N THR A 36 -0.56 11.13 -7.99
CA THR A 36 -0.61 11.54 -9.40
C THR A 36 -1.87 12.36 -9.68
N GLU A 37 -1.89 13.09 -10.80
CA GLU A 37 -3.07 13.87 -11.23
C GLU A 37 -4.28 13.01 -11.66
N ASP A 38 -4.07 11.71 -11.84
CA ASP A 38 -5.08 10.71 -12.24
C ASP A 38 -5.66 9.95 -11.04
N TYR A 39 -5.51 10.49 -9.83
CA TYR A 39 -5.98 9.91 -8.56
C TYR A 39 -5.36 8.53 -8.25
N LEU A 40 -4.16 8.28 -8.77
CA LEU A 40 -3.36 7.14 -8.35
C LEU A 40 -2.34 7.57 -7.30
N VAL A 41 -2.03 6.68 -6.36
CA VAL A 41 -0.98 6.88 -5.35
C VAL A 41 -0.03 5.70 -5.39
N TYR A 42 1.25 5.96 -5.62
CA TYR A 42 2.32 4.99 -5.36
C TYR A 42 2.62 4.99 -3.87
N ILE A 43 2.56 3.82 -3.25
CA ILE A 43 2.73 3.62 -1.81
C ILE A 43 3.94 2.74 -1.62
N TYR A 44 4.93 3.25 -0.92
CA TYR A 44 6.15 2.53 -0.57
C TYR A 44 6.03 2.04 0.86
N PHE A 45 6.26 0.75 1.05
CA PHE A 45 6.23 0.09 2.35
C PHE A 45 7.64 -0.12 2.91
N ASP A 46 7.72 -0.32 4.22
CA ASP A 46 8.95 -0.53 4.97
C ASP A 46 9.73 -1.80 4.56
N ASP A 47 9.07 -2.79 3.95
CA ASP A 47 9.71 -3.97 3.34
C ASP A 47 10.29 -3.73 1.93
N GLY A 48 10.15 -2.51 1.41
CA GLY A 48 10.61 -2.10 0.09
C GLY A 48 9.65 -2.40 -1.06
N ARG A 49 8.47 -3.00 -0.80
CA ARG A 49 7.45 -3.19 -1.84
C ARG A 49 6.76 -1.87 -2.18
N ILE A 50 6.35 -1.76 -3.44
CA ILE A 50 5.59 -0.61 -3.94
C ILE A 50 4.22 -1.09 -4.39
N LYS A 51 3.16 -0.48 -3.87
CA LYS A 51 1.78 -0.73 -4.27
C LYS A 51 1.22 0.48 -5.00
N LEU A 52 0.26 0.24 -5.90
CA LEU A 52 -0.46 1.30 -6.62
C LEU A 52 -1.93 1.32 -6.20
N PHE A 53 -2.33 2.37 -5.49
CA PHE A 53 -3.73 2.58 -5.09
C PHE A 53 -4.47 3.45 -6.12
N ASP A 54 -5.64 3.00 -6.58
CA ASP A 54 -6.57 3.80 -7.41
C ASP A 54 -7.69 4.37 -6.53
N ALA A 55 -7.64 5.68 -6.30
CA ALA A 55 -8.58 6.37 -5.42
C ALA A 55 -9.88 6.82 -6.12
N LYS A 56 -10.07 6.57 -7.43
CA LYS A 56 -11.18 7.15 -8.22
C LYS A 56 -12.56 6.81 -7.68
N GLU A 57 -12.75 5.61 -7.16
CA GLU A 57 -14.02 5.24 -6.52
C GLU A 57 -14.10 5.76 -5.08
N LEU A 58 -12.99 5.78 -4.34
CA LEU A 58 -12.94 6.30 -2.97
C LEU A 58 -13.39 7.77 -2.90
N ILE A 59 -12.86 8.63 -3.77
CA ILE A 59 -13.16 10.07 -3.79
C ILE A 59 -14.61 10.39 -4.17
N LYS A 60 -15.43 9.41 -4.55
CA LYS A 60 -16.87 9.60 -4.79
C LYS A 60 -17.71 9.38 -3.54
N ASN A 61 -17.11 8.88 -2.45
CA ASN A 61 -17.82 8.37 -1.29
C ASN A 61 -17.56 9.20 -0.03
N GLY A 62 -18.64 9.48 0.71
CA GLY A 62 -18.58 10.03 2.07
C GLY A 62 -17.64 11.23 2.24
N VAL A 63 -16.79 11.15 3.27
CA VAL A 63 -15.82 12.19 3.67
C VAL A 63 -14.70 12.39 2.64
N PHE A 64 -14.43 11.40 1.79
CA PHE A 64 -13.37 11.47 0.77
C PHE A 64 -13.75 12.32 -0.45
N LYS A 65 -15.00 12.82 -0.55
CA LYS A 65 -15.42 13.69 -1.66
C LYS A 65 -14.60 14.97 -1.78
N VAL A 66 -14.02 15.46 -0.68
CA VAL A 66 -13.17 16.66 -0.71
C VAL A 66 -11.92 16.44 -1.56
N LEU A 67 -11.47 15.18 -1.68
CA LEU A 67 -10.32 14.78 -2.47
C LEU A 67 -10.59 14.77 -3.98
N GLN A 68 -11.79 15.12 -4.44
CA GLN A 68 -12.04 15.39 -5.86
C GLN A 68 -11.30 16.64 -6.34
N ASP A 69 -10.97 17.57 -5.45
CA ASP A 69 -10.03 18.64 -5.76
C ASP A 69 -8.63 18.02 -5.98
N LYS A 70 -8.13 18.14 -7.22
CA LYS A 70 -6.83 17.58 -7.62
C LYS A 70 -5.67 18.23 -6.89
N GLU A 71 -5.73 19.53 -6.64
CA GLU A 71 -4.67 20.24 -5.93
C GLU A 71 -4.62 19.73 -4.49
N LEU A 72 -5.78 19.58 -3.84
CA LEU A 72 -5.85 19.01 -2.50
C LEU A 72 -5.37 17.55 -2.49
N PHE A 73 -5.85 16.70 -3.41
CA PHE A 73 -5.45 15.30 -3.50
C PHE A 73 -3.93 15.13 -3.64
N THR A 74 -3.28 15.97 -4.44
CA THR A 74 -1.84 15.86 -4.72
C THR A 74 -0.98 16.53 -3.67
N THR A 75 -1.32 17.76 -3.25
CA THR A 75 -0.47 18.54 -2.35
C THR A 75 -0.64 18.18 -0.87
N ARG A 76 -1.76 17.55 -0.50
CA ARG A 76 -2.05 17.12 0.87
C ARG A 76 -1.81 15.64 1.12
N CYS A 77 -1.52 14.85 0.08
CA CYS A 77 -1.15 13.45 0.23
C CYS A 77 0.17 13.37 1.00
N THR A 78 0.16 12.66 2.13
CA THR A 78 1.31 12.56 3.02
C THR A 78 1.33 11.19 3.70
N VAL A 79 2.45 10.86 4.31
CA VAL A 79 2.51 9.84 5.34
C VAL A 79 2.21 10.52 6.68
N LEU A 80 1.27 9.97 7.44
CA LEU A 80 0.99 10.37 8.82
C LEU A 80 0.74 9.11 9.63
N ASN A 81 1.37 8.95 10.79
CA ASN A 81 1.23 7.75 11.63
C ASN A 81 1.41 6.41 10.86
N HIS A 82 2.38 6.36 9.94
CA HIS A 82 2.69 5.20 9.11
C HIS A 82 1.55 4.76 8.15
N THR A 83 0.60 5.65 7.88
CA THR A 83 -0.50 5.42 6.93
C THR A 83 -0.42 6.33 5.72
N LEU A 84 -1.08 5.94 4.63
CA LEU A 84 -1.41 6.86 3.54
C LEU A 84 -2.51 7.79 4.02
N ALA A 85 -2.23 9.09 4.10
CA ALA A 85 -3.16 10.09 4.60
C ALA A 85 -3.26 11.34 3.71
N TRP A 86 -4.33 12.11 3.90
CA TRP A 86 -4.49 13.47 3.38
C TRP A 86 -4.70 14.47 4.52
N ASP A 87 -3.77 15.42 4.66
CA ASP A 87 -3.86 16.53 5.63
C ASP A 87 -4.79 17.63 5.10
N ILE A 88 -6.09 17.47 5.34
CA ILE A 88 -7.15 18.32 4.78
C ILE A 88 -6.99 19.79 5.19
N ASN A 89 -6.60 20.04 6.45
CA ASN A 89 -6.51 21.39 7.02
C ASN A 89 -5.10 21.99 6.87
N GLY A 90 -4.10 21.21 6.46
CA GLY A 90 -2.72 21.67 6.32
C GLY A 90 -2.01 21.88 7.66
N ASN A 91 -2.50 21.27 8.73
CA ASN A 91 -2.01 21.44 10.09
C ASN A 91 -1.51 20.12 10.71
N TYR A 92 -1.48 19.02 9.95
CA TYR A 92 -1.11 17.69 10.41
C TYR A 92 -1.90 17.24 11.66
N SER A 93 -3.16 17.65 11.76
CA SER A 93 -4.06 17.21 12.82
C SER A 93 -4.38 15.73 12.65
N GLU A 94 -4.03 14.91 13.64
CA GLU A 94 -4.34 13.47 13.65
C GLU A 94 -5.86 13.18 13.70
N GLU A 95 -6.68 14.17 14.08
CA GLU A 95 -8.14 14.01 14.16
C GLU A 95 -8.85 14.37 12.85
N ASP A 96 -8.24 15.22 12.01
CA ASP A 96 -8.87 15.77 10.81
C ASP A 96 -8.34 15.13 9.50
N CYS A 97 -7.27 14.34 9.57
CA CYS A 97 -6.72 13.67 8.40
C CYS A 97 -7.65 12.56 7.90
N LEU A 98 -7.65 12.36 6.59
CA LEU A 98 -8.28 11.18 5.98
C LEU A 98 -7.18 10.16 5.71
N ASP A 99 -7.20 9.03 6.38
CA ASP A 99 -6.20 7.98 6.21
C ASP A 99 -6.80 6.62 5.81
N LEU A 100 -5.94 5.74 5.34
CA LEU A 100 -6.28 4.40 4.87
C LEU A 100 -5.38 3.37 5.57
N ASP A 101 -6.01 2.27 5.99
CA ASP A 101 -5.34 1.15 6.67
C ASP A 101 -4.22 0.55 5.79
N PRO A 102 -2.95 0.61 6.23
CA PRO A 102 -1.80 0.05 5.53
C PRO A 102 -1.96 -1.44 5.19
N ILE A 103 -2.57 -2.23 6.07
CA ILE A 103 -2.77 -3.68 5.85
C ILE A 103 -3.69 -3.89 4.66
N GLN A 104 -4.81 -3.16 4.63
CA GLN A 104 -5.78 -3.25 3.55
C GLN A 104 -5.15 -2.85 2.21
N LEU A 105 -4.35 -1.78 2.18
CA LEU A 105 -3.66 -1.33 0.97
C LEU A 105 -2.62 -2.37 0.51
N TYR A 106 -1.84 -2.90 1.44
CA TYR A 106 -0.80 -3.89 1.16
C TYR A 106 -1.37 -5.20 0.58
N ASP A 107 -2.49 -5.67 1.13
CA ASP A 107 -3.13 -6.92 0.72
C ASP A 107 -3.91 -6.83 -0.59
N THR A 108 -4.50 -5.66 -0.88
CA THR A 108 -5.46 -5.52 -1.99
C THR A 108 -4.96 -4.75 -3.20
N CYS A 109 -3.96 -3.87 -3.03
CA CYS A 109 -3.43 -3.12 -4.15
C CYS A 109 -2.44 -3.98 -4.96
N PRO A 110 -2.40 -3.80 -6.29
CA PRO A 110 -1.37 -4.43 -7.12
C PRO A 110 0.02 -3.94 -6.71
N GLU A 111 0.97 -4.87 -6.68
CA GLU A 111 2.39 -4.55 -6.60
C GLU A 111 2.90 -4.06 -7.94
N VAL A 112 3.73 -3.02 -7.93
CA VAL A 112 4.27 -2.38 -9.12
C VAL A 112 5.75 -2.10 -8.95
N ASP A 113 6.46 -1.94 -10.07
CA ASP A 113 7.82 -1.41 -10.05
C ASP A 113 7.83 0.11 -9.82
N GLU A 114 8.98 0.64 -9.43
CA GLU A 114 9.20 2.07 -9.28
C GLU A 114 8.91 2.81 -10.60
N PRO A 115 8.08 3.88 -10.58
CA PRO A 115 7.66 4.54 -11.80
C PRO A 115 8.81 5.26 -12.49
N VAL A 116 9.07 4.86 -13.74
CA VAL A 116 10.19 5.36 -14.56
C VAL A 116 10.20 6.88 -14.78
N TRP A 117 9.07 7.55 -14.64
CA TRP A 117 8.98 9.01 -14.80
C TRP A 117 9.60 9.79 -13.64
N LEU A 118 9.78 9.18 -12.45
CA LEU A 118 10.51 9.82 -11.35
C LEU A 118 11.95 10.16 -11.74
N PHE A 119 12.55 9.38 -12.64
CA PHE A 119 13.92 9.55 -13.09
C PHE A 119 14.07 10.49 -14.29
N LYS A 120 12.97 10.99 -14.87
CA LYS A 120 13.01 11.80 -16.10
C LYS A 120 13.33 13.29 -15.85
N CYS A 121 13.61 13.68 -14.61
CA CYS A 121 13.97 15.05 -14.23
C CYS A 121 15.50 15.28 -14.07
N PHE A 122 16.34 14.37 -14.56
CA PHE A 122 17.81 14.52 -14.59
C PHE A 122 18.35 14.63 -16.01
#